data_AF-A0A7H0FVZ4-F1
#
_entry.id   AF-A0A7H0FVZ4-F1
#
_cell.length_a   1.000
_cell.length_b   1.000
_cell.length_c   1.000
_cell.angle_alpha   90.00
_cell.angle_beta   90.00
_cell.angle_gamma   90.00
#
_symmetry.space_group_name_H-M   'P 1'
#
loop_
_entity.id
_entity.type
_entity.pdbx_description
1 polymer ?
#
loop_
_entity_poly.entity_id
_entity_poly.type
_entity_poly.pdbx_seq_one_letter_code
_entity_poly.pdbx_strand_id
1 'polypeptide(L)'
;MEKLLIAHLRSGDDLLLIDVLQTKDGLWLVPEWLESKVDKRQTPARAIRLDRLQHQMVAIDGADLVVNQDIPRDVLEGRSTSAGGLHYEVVDGATHFGWLPLRQTS
;
A
#
# COMPACT_ATOMS: atom_id res chain seq x y z
N MET A 1 0.33 -16.79 4.51
CA MET A 1 -0.85 -16.06 4.99
C MET A 1 -0.53 -14.59 4.82
N GLU A 2 -1.32 -13.87 4.05
CA GLU A 2 -1.13 -12.43 3.85
C GLU A 2 -1.67 -11.70 5.09
N LYS A 3 -0.91 -10.72 5.59
CA LYS A 3 -1.31 -9.89 6.73
C LYS A 3 -1.50 -8.48 6.23
N LEU A 4 -2.58 -7.85 6.68
CA LEU A 4 -2.85 -6.46 6.37
C LEU A 4 -2.39 -5.59 7.54
N LEU A 5 -1.64 -4.55 7.21
CA LEU A 5 -1.06 -3.57 8.12
C LEU A 5 -1.49 -2.17 7.70
N ILE A 6 -1.28 -1.19 8.56
CA ILE A 6 -1.46 0.22 8.24
C ILE A 6 -0.11 0.95 8.27
N ALA A 7 0.20 1.69 7.20
CA ALA A 7 1.34 2.58 7.13
C ALA A 7 0.92 4.03 7.32
N HIS A 8 1.69 4.77 8.10
CA HIS A 8 1.66 6.22 8.11
C HIS A 8 2.75 6.75 7.18
N LEU A 9 2.40 7.63 6.25
CA LEU A 9 3.34 8.18 5.28
C LEU A 9 3.03 9.64 4.94
N ARG A 10 4.03 10.34 4.42
CA ARG A 10 3.87 11.70 3.90
C ARG A 10 3.77 11.69 2.37
N SER A 11 2.90 12.54 1.84
CA SER A 11 2.78 12.83 0.41
C SER A 11 2.68 14.33 0.21
N GLY A 12 3.82 15.01 0.06
CA GLY A 12 3.88 16.46 0.03
C GLY A 12 3.60 17.05 1.41
N ASP A 13 2.55 17.86 1.51
CA ASP A 13 2.12 18.46 2.79
C ASP A 13 1.12 17.59 3.56
N ASP A 14 0.65 16.49 2.96
CA ASP A 14 -0.34 15.60 3.55
C ASP A 14 0.31 14.44 4.33
N LEU A 15 -0.27 14.10 5.48
CA LEU A 15 -0.02 12.84 6.20
C LEU A 15 -1.18 11.88 5.96
N LEU A 16 -0.86 10.67 5.53
CA LEU A 16 -1.83 9.67 5.09
C LEU A 16 -1.64 8.35 5.85
N LEU A 17 -2.76 7.69 6.15
CA LEU A 17 -2.79 6.28 6.52
C LEU A 17 -3.15 5.46 5.27
N ILE A 18 -2.30 4.50 4.93
CA ILE A 18 -2.46 3.65 3.74
C ILE A 18 -2.29 2.19 4.15
N ASP A 19 -3.11 1.33 3.56
CA ASP A 19 -3.00 -0.11 3.76
C ASP A 19 -1.66 -0.65 3.24
N VAL A 20 -1.08 -1.60 3.97
CA VAL A 20 0.09 -2.36 3.55
C VAL A 20 -0.23 -3.85 3.57
N LEU A 21 -0.11 -4.48 2.42
CA LEU A 21 -0.19 -5.91 2.30
C LEU A 21 1.18 -6.53 2.56
N GLN A 22 1.30 -7.25 3.67
CA GLN A 22 2.44 -8.08 3.98
C GLN A 22 2.25 -9.47 3.36
N THR A 23 3.11 -9.79 2.41
CA THR A 23 3.16 -11.08 1.74
C THR A 23 4.43 -11.83 2.12
N LYS A 24 4.61 -13.05 1.59
CA LYS A 24 5.89 -13.77 1.69
C LYS A 24 7.01 -13.08 0.89
N ASP A 25 6.64 -12.30 -0.13
CA ASP A 25 7.57 -11.72 -1.11
C ASP A 25 7.95 -10.27 -0.77
N GLY A 26 7.33 -9.68 0.26
CA GLY A 26 7.62 -8.33 0.73
C GLY A 26 6.41 -7.58 1.27
N LEU A 27 6.65 -6.31 1.61
CA LEU A 27 5.65 -5.33 1.99
C LEU A 27 5.23 -4.49 0.79
N TRP A 28 3.93 -4.28 0.64
CA TRP A 28 3.35 -3.56 -0.48
C TRP A 28 2.33 -2.54 0.00
N LEU A 29 2.54 -1.26 -0.30
CA LEU A 29 1.52 -0.23 -0.11
C LEU A 29 0.38 -0.49 -1.10
N VAL A 30 -0.86 -0.38 -0.61
CA VAL A 30 -2.09 -0.55 -1.39
C VAL A 30 -2.88 0.75 -1.36
N PRO A 31 -2.68 1.64 -2.36
CA PRO A 31 -3.37 2.92 -2.41
C PRO A 31 -4.85 2.79 -2.76
N GLU A 32 -5.24 1.69 -3.41
CA GLU A 32 -6.60 1.46 -3.89
C GLU A 32 -6.93 -0.03 -3.91
N TRP A 33 -8.17 -0.36 -3.53
CA TRP A 33 -8.74 -1.70 -3.54
C TRP A 33 -9.82 -1.81 -4.63
N LEU A 34 -9.78 -2.90 -5.39
CA LEU A 34 -10.90 -3.36 -6.20
C LEU A 34 -11.76 -4.30 -5.36
N GLU A 35 -13.08 -4.11 -5.39
CA GLU A 35 -14.02 -4.90 -4.59
C GLU A 35 -15.00 -5.65 -5.49
N SER A 36 -15.22 -6.94 -5.18
CA SER A 36 -16.35 -7.72 -5.66
C SER A 36 -17.42 -7.73 -4.57
N LYS A 37 -18.52 -7.00 -4.79
CA LYS A 37 -19.68 -7.03 -3.88
C LYS A 37 -20.38 -8.39 -3.86
N VAL A 38 -20.32 -9.11 -4.98
CA VAL A 38 -20.95 -10.43 -5.14
C VAL A 38 -20.25 -11.45 -4.25
N ASP A 39 -18.92 -11.46 -4.28
CA ASP A 39 -18.11 -12.46 -3.57
C ASP A 39 -17.64 -11.98 -2.19
N LYS A 40 -17.92 -10.72 -1.83
CA LYS A 40 -17.40 -10.04 -0.64
C LYS A 40 -15.90 -10.20 -0.51
N ARG A 41 -15.20 -9.92 -1.62
CA ARG A 41 -13.74 -9.99 -1.72
C ARG A 41 -13.18 -8.69 -2.24
N GLN A 42 -11.90 -8.47 -1.97
CA GLN A 42 -11.13 -7.34 -2.46
C GLN A 42 -9.74 -7.78 -2.91
N THR A 43 -9.16 -7.05 -3.83
CA THR A 43 -7.76 -7.20 -4.24
C THR A 43 -7.19 -5.81 -4.51
N PRO A 44 -5.88 -5.56 -4.34
CA PRO A 44 -5.31 -4.28 -4.70
C PRO A 44 -5.62 -3.97 -6.17
N ALA A 45 -6.03 -2.74 -6.48
CA ALA A 45 -6.03 -2.29 -7.88
C ALA A 45 -4.58 -2.22 -8.39
N ARG A 46 -3.71 -1.69 -7.53
CA ARG A 46 -2.27 -1.66 -7.71
C ARG A 46 -1.58 -1.68 -6.36
N ALA A 47 -0.33 -2.12 -6.37
CA ALA A 47 0.49 -2.08 -5.17
C ALA A 47 1.91 -1.57 -5.47
N ILE A 48 2.49 -0.88 -4.49
CA ILE A 48 3.82 -0.27 -4.59
C ILE A 48 4.73 -0.94 -3.56
N ARG A 49 5.87 -1.46 -4.01
CA ARG A 49 6.78 -2.17 -3.12
C ARG A 49 7.40 -1.24 -2.09
N LEU A 50 7.26 -1.59 -0.82
CA LEU A 50 7.75 -0.80 0.31
C LEU A 50 9.18 -1.19 0.73
N ASP A 51 9.61 -2.44 0.50
CA ASP A 51 10.90 -2.96 0.99
C ASP A 51 12.12 -2.11 0.57
N ARG A 52 12.00 -1.40 -0.57
CA ARG A 52 13.07 -0.55 -1.12
C ARG A 52 13.01 0.90 -0.62
N LEU A 53 11.98 1.26 0.13
CA LEU A 53 11.80 2.59 0.71
C LEU A 53 12.26 2.57 2.17
N GLN A 54 12.74 3.71 2.66
CA GLN A 54 13.08 3.84 4.07
C GLN A 54 11.82 3.81 4.93
N HIS A 55 11.63 2.74 5.68
CA HIS A 55 10.48 2.54 6.56
C HIS A 55 10.92 1.93 7.90
N GLN A 56 10.07 2.07 8.91
CA GLN A 56 10.28 1.51 10.24
C GLN A 56 9.00 0.85 10.73
N MET A 57 9.11 -0.37 11.22
CA MET A 57 8.03 -1.06 11.93
C MET A 57 7.91 -0.43 13.32
N VAL A 58 6.84 0.32 13.55
CA VAL A 58 6.57 0.99 14.82
C VAL A 58 5.08 1.18 14.96
N ALA A 59 4.53 0.72 16.09
CA ALA A 59 3.12 0.89 16.39
C ALA A 59 2.89 2.29 16.97
N ILE A 60 2.32 3.20 16.18
CA ILE A 60 1.97 4.57 16.59
C ILE A 60 0.60 4.94 16.01
N ASP A 61 -0.26 5.60 16.80
CA ASP A 61 -1.49 6.27 16.34
C ASP A 61 -2.29 5.52 15.25
N GLY A 62 -2.54 4.21 15.45
CA GLY A 62 -3.32 3.40 14.51
C GLY A 62 -2.57 2.91 13.26
N ALA A 63 -1.27 3.18 13.15
CA ALA A 63 -0.36 2.61 12.16
C ALA A 63 0.53 1.52 12.77
N ASP A 64 0.83 0.50 11.97
CA ASP A 64 1.78 -0.57 12.29
C ASP A 64 3.22 -0.24 11.85
N LEU A 65 3.37 0.71 10.92
CA LEU A 65 4.66 1.16 10.40
C LEU A 65 4.63 2.60 9.90
N VAL A 66 5.80 3.21 9.79
CA VAL A 66 5.99 4.56 9.23
C VAL A 66 6.90 4.48 8.01
N VAL A 67 6.49 5.14 6.93
CA VAL A 67 7.35 5.38 5.76
C VAL A 67 8.03 6.73 5.94
N ASN A 68 9.35 6.71 6.12
CA ASN A 68 10.14 7.91 6.41
C ASN A 68 10.48 8.73 5.17
N GLN A 69 10.17 8.18 4.00
CA GLN A 69 10.34 8.84 2.71
C GLN A 69 9.02 9.41 2.22
N ASP A 70 9.07 10.62 1.69
CA ASP A 70 7.93 11.23 1.02
C ASP A 70 7.58 10.42 -0.23
N ILE A 71 6.32 10.03 -0.36
CA ILE A 71 5.82 9.35 -1.55
C ILE A 71 4.93 10.33 -2.30
N PRO A 72 5.36 10.80 -3.48
CA PRO A 72 4.60 11.80 -4.21
C PRO A 72 3.21 11.30 -4.60
N ARG A 73 2.24 12.22 -4.55
CA ARG A 73 0.84 11.97 -4.90
C ARG A 73 0.69 11.31 -6.27
N ASP A 74 1.49 11.70 -7.25
CA ASP A 74 1.45 11.10 -8.60
C ASP A 74 1.81 9.61 -8.61
N VAL A 75 2.67 9.17 -7.69
CA VAL A 75 2.98 7.75 -7.50
C VAL A 75 1.83 7.05 -6.78
N LEU A 76 1.22 7.69 -5.79
CA LEU A 76 0.03 7.21 -5.06
C LEU A 76 -1.28 7.24 -5.85
N GLU A 77 -1.33 7.97 -6.97
CA GLU A 77 -2.47 7.98 -7.89
C GLU A 77 -2.19 7.20 -9.18
N GLY A 78 -0.99 6.60 -9.31
CA GLY A 78 -0.62 5.78 -10.47
C GLY A 78 -0.35 6.58 -11.74
N ARG A 79 -0.18 7.90 -11.64
CA ARG A 79 0.18 8.80 -12.74
C ARG A 79 1.67 8.76 -13.09
N SER A 80 2.50 8.27 -12.16
CA SER A 80 3.94 8.08 -12.37
C SER A 80 4.46 6.86 -11.60
N THR A 81 5.53 6.25 -12.10
CA THR A 81 6.30 5.20 -11.40
C THR A 81 7.68 5.70 -10.96
N SER A 82 7.97 6.99 -11.11
CA SER A 82 9.24 7.59 -10.70
C SER A 82 9.06 9.03 -10.25
N ALA A 83 9.78 9.40 -9.19
CA ALA A 83 9.82 10.76 -8.69
C ALA A 83 11.08 11.01 -7.85
N GLY A 84 11.61 12.24 -7.88
CA GLY A 84 12.78 12.61 -7.07
C GLY A 84 14.03 11.77 -7.32
N GLY A 85 14.21 11.22 -8.53
CA GLY A 85 15.32 10.32 -8.87
C GLY A 85 15.16 8.88 -8.40
N LEU A 86 14.01 8.53 -7.81
CA LEU A 86 13.67 7.18 -7.38
C LEU A 86 12.73 6.52 -8.38
N HIS A 87 12.88 5.21 -8.53
CA HIS A 87 11.97 4.37 -9.29
C HIS A 87 11.21 3.46 -8.34
N TYR A 88 9.88 3.49 -8.44
CA TYR A 88 8.98 2.71 -7.60
C TYR A 88 8.60 1.44 -8.34
N GLU A 89 8.73 0.30 -7.67
CA GLU A 89 8.24 -0.97 -8.18
C GLU A 89 6.73 -1.03 -7.97
N VAL A 90 5.97 -0.92 -9.06
CA VAL A 90 4.51 -0.90 -9.06
C VAL A 90 4.01 -2.12 -9.83
N VAL A 91 3.03 -2.83 -9.27
CA VAL A 91 2.41 -3.99 -9.89
C VAL A 91 0.91 -3.81 -9.99
N ASP A 92 0.32 -4.37 -11.05
CA ASP A 92 -1.14 -4.55 -11.15
C ASP A 92 -1.57 -5.55 -10.08
N GLY A 93 -2.50 -5.14 -9.22
CA GLY A 93 -2.79 -5.91 -8.03
C GLY A 93 -3.66 -7.13 -8.28
N ALA A 94 -4.58 -7.06 -9.25
CA ALA A 94 -5.47 -8.17 -9.58
C ALA A 94 -4.74 -9.37 -10.22
N THR A 95 -3.62 -9.11 -10.89
CA THR A 95 -2.76 -10.14 -11.49
C THR A 95 -1.65 -10.61 -10.55
N HIS A 96 -1.18 -9.74 -9.65
CA HIS A 96 -0.07 -10.07 -8.74
C HIS A 96 -0.55 -10.70 -7.42
N PHE A 97 -1.69 -10.27 -6.90
CA PHE A 97 -2.25 -10.73 -5.63
C PHE A 97 -3.51 -11.55 -5.84
N GLY A 98 -3.82 -12.39 -4.85
CA GLY A 98 -5.11 -13.06 -4.79
C GLY A 98 -6.25 -12.11 -4.41
N TRP A 99 -7.48 -12.62 -4.52
CA TRP A 99 -8.64 -11.98 -3.91
C TRP A 99 -8.71 -12.34 -2.43
N LEU A 100 -8.65 -11.32 -1.57
CA LEU A 100 -8.76 -11.40 -0.12
C LEU A 100 -10.21 -11.21 0.31
N PRO A 101 -10.63 -11.71 1.49
CA PRO A 101 -11.93 -11.34 2.05
C PRO A 101 -12.05 -9.82 2.21
N LEU A 102 -13.21 -9.27 1.87
CA LEU A 102 -13.51 -7.86 2.07
C LEU A 102 -13.46 -7.55 3.58
N ARG A 103 -12.80 -6.45 3.95
CA ARG A 103 -12.82 -5.99 5.34
C ARG A 103 -14.27 -5.71 5.77
N GLN A 104 -14.68 -6.28 6.89
CA GLN A 104 -15.83 -5.76 7.62
C GLN A 104 -15.35 -4.53 8.37
N THR A 105 -15.70 -3.34 7.89
CA THR A 105 -15.59 -2.12 8.68
C THR A 105 -16.65 -2.23 9.78
N SER A 106 -16.23 -2.65 10.97
CA SER A 106 -17.06 -2.66 12.17
C SER A 106 -17.28 -1.26 12.70
#